data_AF-A0A5D0QIQ7-F1
#
_entry.id   AF-A0A5D0QIQ7-F1
#
_cell.length_a   1.000
_cell.length_b   1.000
_cell.length_c   1.000
_cell.angle_alpha   90.00
_cell.angle_beta   90.00
_cell.angle_gamma   90.00
#
_symmetry.space_group_name_H-M   'P 1'
#
loop_
_entity.id
_entity.type
_entity.pdbx_description
1 polymer ?
#
loop_
_entity_poly.entity_id
_entity_poly.type
_entity_poly.pdbx_seq_one_letter_code
_entity_poly.pdbx_strand_id
1 'polypeptide(L)'
;MKKQVLQILQMDADAYYMLVMDCYLEWCQSKSKNQTSLQKLLISKPLFNWWYKCLEFEERKFVYQGKAYIGKLSPELAIDFYRETISPINKLFSKPLMKKAYDS
;
A
#
# COMPACT_ATOMS: atom_id res chain seq x y z
N MET A 1 -14.04 6.61 -3.09
CA MET A 1 -12.59 6.51 -3.32
C MET A 1 -12.19 5.14 -3.86
N LYS A 2 -12.38 4.04 -3.13
CA LYS A 2 -11.95 2.70 -3.57
C LYS A 2 -12.46 2.31 -4.97
N LYS A 3 -13.72 2.58 -5.31
CA LYS A 3 -14.26 2.38 -6.68
C LYS A 3 -13.48 3.11 -7.78
N GLN A 4 -12.98 4.32 -7.51
CA GLN A 4 -12.23 5.11 -8.48
C GLN A 4 -10.82 4.57 -8.66
N VAL A 5 -10.18 4.12 -7.57
CA VAL A 5 -8.89 3.42 -7.62
C VAL A 5 -9.01 2.18 -8.52
N LEU A 6 -10.02 1.33 -8.26
CA LEU A 6 -10.29 0.13 -9.07
C LEU A 6 -10.55 0.46 -10.55
N GLN A 7 -11.28 1.55 -10.83
CA GLN A 7 -11.56 1.99 -12.20
C GLN A 7 -10.30 2.44 -12.95
N ILE A 8 -9.41 3.20 -12.29
CA ILE A 8 -8.17 3.67 -12.93
C ILE A 8 -7.22 2.48 -13.15
N LEU A 9 -7.13 1.59 -12.15
CA LEU A 9 -6.31 0.38 -12.18
C LEU A 9 -6.86 -0.73 -13.09
N GLN A 10 -8.13 -0.64 -13.50
CA GLN A 10 -8.80 -1.66 -14.32
C GLN A 10 -8.73 -3.05 -13.69
N MET A 11 -8.93 -3.14 -12.38
CA MET A 11 -8.89 -4.39 -11.62
C MET A 11 -10.14 -4.56 -10.77
N ASP A 12 -10.47 -5.81 -10.47
CA ASP A 12 -11.49 -6.13 -9.48
C ASP A 12 -10.98 -5.95 -8.05
N ALA A 13 -11.89 -6.15 -7.08
CA ALA A 13 -11.58 -5.96 -5.68
C ALA A 13 -10.53 -6.97 -5.17
N ASP A 14 -10.56 -8.23 -5.64
CA ASP A 14 -9.71 -9.30 -5.15
C ASP A 14 -8.27 -9.12 -5.63
N ALA A 15 -8.08 -8.79 -6.90
CA ALA A 15 -6.78 -8.41 -7.47
C ALA A 15 -6.19 -7.19 -6.75
N TYR A 16 -7.02 -6.20 -6.43
CA TYR A 16 -6.58 -5.06 -5.63
C TYR A 16 -6.18 -5.45 -4.21
N TYR A 17 -6.92 -6.34 -3.55
CA TYR A 17 -6.55 -6.82 -2.22
C TYR A 17 -5.18 -7.52 -2.25
N MET A 18 -4.90 -8.33 -3.26
CA MET A 18 -3.59 -8.96 -3.44
C MET A 18 -2.49 -7.91 -3.63
N LEU A 19 -2.70 -6.92 -4.49
CA LEU A 19 -1.75 -5.81 -4.69
C LEU A 19 -1.45 -5.06 -3.39
N VAL A 20 -2.47 -4.74 -2.59
CA VAL A 20 -2.29 -4.07 -1.30
C VAL A 20 -1.49 -4.93 -0.33
N MET A 21 -1.75 -6.24 -0.29
CA MET A 21 -1.00 -7.16 0.56
C MET A 21 0.46 -7.28 0.12
N ASP A 22 0.72 -7.33 -1.19
CA ASP A 22 2.08 -7.33 -1.74
C ASP A 22 2.82 -6.05 -1.34
N CYS A 23 2.20 -4.87 -1.51
CA CYS A 23 2.79 -3.61 -1.09
C CYS A 23 3.06 -3.57 0.42
N TYR A 24 2.16 -4.12 1.24
CA TYR A 24 2.38 -4.19 2.68
C TYR A 24 3.52 -5.13 3.05
N LEU A 25 3.60 -6.29 2.40
CA LEU A 25 4.67 -7.26 2.58
C LEU A 25 6.03 -6.66 2.19
N GLU A 26 6.14 -6.04 1.01
CA GLU A 26 7.33 -5.32 0.55
C GLU A 26 7.76 -4.25 1.56
N TRP A 27 6.80 -3.48 2.08
CA TRP A 27 7.08 -2.47 3.10
C TRP A 27 7.60 -3.10 4.40
N CYS A 28 6.93 -4.13 4.92
CA CYS A 28 7.36 -4.84 6.12
C CYS A 28 8.75 -5.46 5.97
N GLN A 29 9.05 -6.07 4.81
CA GLN A 29 10.37 -6.60 4.48
C GLN A 29 11.44 -5.51 4.58
N SER A 30 11.18 -4.33 4.01
CA SER A 30 12.10 -3.19 4.05
C SER A 30 12.38 -2.66 5.46
N LYS A 31 11.52 -2.95 6.45
CA LYS A 31 11.68 -2.51 7.85
C LYS A 31 12.16 -3.62 8.78
N SER A 32 12.05 -4.87 8.36
CA SER A 32 12.48 -6.05 9.10
C SER A 32 14.00 -6.25 9.02
N LYS A 33 14.58 -6.89 10.04
CA LYS A 33 16.00 -7.27 10.06
C LYS A 33 16.21 -8.77 9.82
N ASN A 34 15.15 -9.56 10.02
CA ASN A 34 15.14 -11.01 9.94
C ASN A 34 13.69 -11.52 9.85
N GLN A 35 13.54 -12.83 9.60
CA GLN A 35 12.24 -13.47 9.44
C GLN A 35 11.32 -13.34 10.67
N THR A 36 11.86 -13.46 11.88
CA THR A 36 11.08 -13.27 13.12
C THR A 36 10.49 -11.87 13.20
N SER A 37 11.31 -10.84 12.93
CA SER A 37 10.87 -9.45 12.92
C SER A 37 9.85 -9.17 11.81
N LEU A 38 10.00 -9.80 10.63
CA LEU A 38 9.04 -9.70 9.54
C LEU A 38 7.67 -10.26 9.95
N GLN A 39 7.64 -11.47 10.51
CA GLN A 39 6.40 -12.09 11.00
C GLN A 39 5.69 -11.20 12.02
N LYS A 40 6.43 -10.66 13.00
CA LYS A 40 5.90 -9.74 14.01
C LYS A 40 5.27 -8.48 13.40
N LEU A 41 5.90 -7.90 12.37
CA LEU A 41 5.31 -6.76 11.65
C LEU A 41 4.03 -7.14 10.93
N LEU A 42 4.03 -8.27 10.20
CA LEU A 42 2.90 -8.73 9.38
C LEU A 42 1.65 -9.04 10.20
N ILE A 43 1.81 -9.64 11.39
CA ILE A 43 0.66 -9.99 12.26
C ILE A 43 0.14 -8.80 13.07
N SER A 44 0.85 -7.66 13.08
CA SER A 44 0.47 -6.49 13.87
C SER A 44 -0.67 -5.72 13.21
N LYS A 45 -1.91 -6.08 13.56
CA LYS A 45 -3.13 -5.38 13.09
C LYS A 45 -3.09 -3.85 13.29
N PRO A 46 -2.63 -3.30 14.44
CA PRO A 46 -2.53 -1.85 14.59
C PRO A 46 -1.55 -1.21 13.61
N LEU A 47 -0.46 -1.90 13.29
CA LEU A 47 0.53 -1.43 12.33
C LEU A 47 -0.05 -1.45 10.91
N PHE A 48 -0.71 -2.53 10.52
CA PHE A 48 -1.42 -2.62 9.23
C PHE A 48 -2.45 -1.50 9.08
N ASN A 49 -3.29 -1.27 10.10
CA ASN A 49 -4.31 -0.22 10.07
C ASN A 49 -3.69 1.17 9.86
N TRP A 50 -2.58 1.46 10.53
CA TRP A 50 -1.85 2.73 10.35
C TRP A 50 -1.27 2.84 8.94
N TRP A 51 -0.60 1.79 8.46
CA TRP A 51 -0.02 1.76 7.11
C TRP A 51 -1.09 1.92 6.03
N TYR A 52 -2.23 1.25 6.17
CA TYR A 52 -3.35 1.34 5.24
C TYR A 52 -3.96 2.75 5.22
N LYS A 53 -3.95 3.47 6.35
CA LYS A 53 -4.35 4.90 6.37
C LYS A 53 -3.37 5.79 5.61
N CYS A 54 -2.07 5.50 5.65
CA CYS A 54 -1.09 6.18 4.80
C CYS A 54 -1.33 5.86 3.32
N LEU A 55 -1.66 4.61 2.99
CA LEU A 55 -2.05 4.21 1.63
C LEU A 55 -3.27 4.98 1.14
N GLU A 56 -4.35 4.99 1.92
CA GLU A 56 -5.57 5.74 1.59
C GLU A 56 -5.31 7.23 1.37
N PHE A 57 -4.30 7.82 2.01
CA PHE A 57 -3.91 9.20 1.79
C PHE A 57 -3.23 9.38 0.42
N GLU A 58 -2.27 8.54 0.07
CA GLU A 58 -1.60 8.59 -1.24
C GLU A 58 -2.57 8.23 -2.39
N GLU A 59 -3.50 7.31 -2.15
CA GLU A 59 -4.54 6.96 -3.13
C GLU A 59 -5.44 8.13 -3.51
N ARG A 60 -5.61 9.13 -2.63
CA ARG A 60 -6.32 10.36 -3.00
C ARG A 60 -5.58 11.13 -4.08
N LYS A 61 -4.24 11.17 -4.01
CA LYS A 61 -3.40 11.80 -5.03
C LYS A 61 -3.46 11.02 -6.33
N PHE A 62 -3.39 9.68 -6.24
CA PHE A 62 -3.56 8.79 -7.39
C PHE A 62 -4.90 9.03 -8.09
N VAL A 63 -6.02 9.08 -7.36
CA VAL A 63 -7.34 9.35 -7.95
C VAL A 63 -7.40 10.75 -8.57
N TYR A 64 -6.84 11.75 -7.91
CA TYR A 64 -6.81 13.13 -8.43
C TYR A 64 -6.05 13.23 -9.75
N GLN A 65 -4.86 12.64 -9.83
CA GLN A 65 -4.00 12.64 -11.01
C GLN A 65 -4.51 11.68 -12.11
N GLY A 66 -5.01 10.51 -11.70
CA GLY A 66 -5.46 9.41 -12.57
C GLY A 66 -6.80 9.64 -13.27
N LYS A 67 -7.63 10.57 -12.76
CA LYS A 67 -8.99 10.81 -13.29
C LYS A 67 -9.00 11.13 -14.79
N ALA A 68 -8.00 11.84 -15.31
CA ALA A 68 -7.92 12.21 -16.72
C ALA A 68 -7.57 11.02 -17.65
N TYR A 69 -7.08 9.93 -17.06
CA TYR A 69 -6.51 8.77 -17.75
C TYR A 69 -7.39 7.51 -17.66
N ILE A 70 -8.58 7.61 -17.07
CA ILE A 70 -9.54 6.49 -17.01
C ILE A 70 -9.84 6.01 -18.44
N GLY A 71 -9.64 4.71 -18.69
CA GLY A 71 -9.82 4.07 -19.99
C GLY A 71 -8.76 4.41 -21.03
N LYS A 72 -7.68 5.13 -20.66
CA LYS A 72 -6.59 5.54 -21.56
C LYS A 72 -5.25 4.86 -21.25
N LEU A 73 -5.07 4.36 -20.03
CA LEU A 73 -3.88 3.60 -19.64
C LEU A 73 -4.08 2.11 -19.97
N SER A 74 -2.99 1.41 -20.31
CA SER A 74 -2.99 -0.05 -20.19
C SER A 74 -3.02 -0.46 -18.71
N PRO A 75 -3.49 -1.67 -18.37
CA PRO A 75 -3.46 -2.17 -17.00
C PRO A 75 -2.07 -2.11 -16.36
N GLU A 76 -1.02 -2.46 -17.12
CA GLU A 76 0.37 -2.47 -16.64
C GLU A 76 0.83 -1.05 -16.28
N LEU A 77 0.58 -0.09 -17.19
CA LEU A 77 0.96 1.30 -16.96
C LEU A 77 0.16 1.93 -15.81
N ALA A 78 -1.09 1.50 -15.60
CA ALA A 78 -1.90 1.93 -14.47
C ALA A 78 -1.32 1.43 -13.13
N ILE A 79 -0.80 0.20 -13.10
CA ILE A 79 -0.13 -0.37 -11.93
C ILE A 79 1.19 0.36 -11.66
N ASP A 80 2.00 0.62 -12.68
CA ASP A 80 3.26 1.36 -12.53
C ASP A 80 3.00 2.77 -11.98
N PHE A 81 2.03 3.48 -12.57
CA PHE A 81 1.61 4.79 -12.10
C PHE A 81 1.10 4.77 -10.65
N TYR A 82 0.35 3.74 -10.28
CA TYR A 82 -0.10 3.54 -8.90
C TYR A 82 1.09 3.33 -7.94
N ARG A 83 2.01 2.41 -8.27
CA ARG A 83 3.19 2.11 -7.46
C ARG A 83 4.08 3.34 -7.28
N GLU A 84 4.29 4.13 -8.33
CA GLU A 84 5.03 5.40 -8.24
C GLU A 84 4.33 6.38 -7.30
N THR A 85 3.01 6.52 -7.42
CA THR A 85 2.22 7.45 -6.61
C THR A 85 2.24 7.10 -5.13
N ILE A 86 2.16 5.81 -4.78
CA ILE A 86 2.14 5.36 -3.36
C ILE A 86 3.55 5.18 -2.77
N SER A 87 4.60 5.26 -3.58
CA SER A 87 5.99 5.09 -3.15
C SER A 87 6.44 5.95 -1.95
N PRO A 88 5.89 7.16 -1.67
CA PRO A 88 6.26 7.93 -0.49
C PRO A 88 6.03 7.21 0.85
N ILE A 89 5.09 6.24 0.91
CA ILE A 89 4.81 5.44 2.11
C ILE A 89 6.07 4.68 2.58
N ASN A 90 6.95 4.31 1.66
CA ASN A 90 8.19 3.58 1.97
C ASN A 90 9.15 4.38 2.86
N LYS A 91 9.02 5.72 2.89
CA LYS A 91 9.81 6.60 3.76
C LYS A 91 9.18 6.82 5.14
N LEU A 92 7.92 6.42 5.32
CA LEU A 92 7.17 6.60 6.56
C LEU A 92 7.27 5.37 7.46
N PHE A 93 7.28 5.61 8.78
CA PHE A 93 7.10 4.57 9.78
C PHE A 93 6.62 5.16 11.11
N SER A 94 5.78 4.42 11.82
CA SER A 94 5.35 4.80 13.16
C SER A 94 6.25 4.14 14.20
N LYS A 95 7.21 4.90 14.75
CA LYS A 95 8.08 4.45 15.85
C LYS A 95 7.34 3.69 16.97
N PRO A 96 6.23 4.21 17.56
CA PRO A 96 5.55 3.50 18.64
C PRO A 96 4.89 2.19 18.19
N LEU A 97 4.31 2.15 16.99
CA LEU A 97 3.66 0.92 16.48
C LEU A 97 4.69 -0.12 16.05
N MET A 98 5.82 0.30 15.49
CA MET A 98 6.95 -0.57 15.16
C MET A 98 7.52 -1.21 16.44
N LYS A 99 7.74 -0.41 17.49
CA LYS A 99 8.18 -0.93 18.79
C LYS A 99 7.17 -1.93 19.35
N LYS A 100 5.88 -1.57 19.38
CA LYS A 100 4.82 -2.46 19.86
C LYS A 100 4.79 -3.79 19.10
N ALA A 101 4.93 -3.76 17.78
CA ALA A 101 4.98 -4.96 16.96
C ALA A 101 6.20 -5.83 17.30
N TYR A 102 7.38 -5.24 17.49
CA TYR A 102 8.60 -6.00 17.83
C TYR A 102 8.58 -6.60 19.25
N ASP A 103 7.91 -5.93 20.18
CA ASP A 103 7.76 -6.37 21.57
C ASP A 103 6.65 -7.42 21.75
N SER A 104 5.84 -7.69 20.71
CA SER A 104 4.76 -8.70 20.72
C SER A 104 5.28 -10.13 20.67
#